data_AF-U5ES43-F1
#
_entry.id   AF-U5ES43-F1
#
_cell.length_a   1.000
_cell.length_b   1.000
_cell.length_c   1.000
_cell.angle_alpha   90.00
_cell.angle_beta   90.00
_cell.angle_gamma   90.00
#
_symmetry.space_group_name_H-M   'P 1'
#
loop_
_entity.id
_entity.type
_entity.pdbx_description
1 polymer ?
#
loop_
_entity_poly.entity_id
_entity_poly.type
_entity_poly.pdbx_seq_one_letter_code
_entity_poly.pdbx_strand_id
1 'polypeptide(L)'
;KAFYASEKSSLAILRKKTGYTFANCKKALELHNNDLTAAEKWLKDQAQAMGWSKATKLEGRNTTQGLIGVLVKNNIGAMVEVNCETDFVARNVSFRKFVEATSIACFNYMNNVENKNYLTKIALESENLKQIQLDDGKTLGDHLALMIGTVGENASLKRAICYKTSDEIKLTGYTHPAPTIDVPNDEPLTGKYGGIVAFKSNTDTSEVQKKICQHIVGMNPIKIGDKANDEPEPNKDDETCLIYQEYVLDPDLTVEDVLKENNLSVVDYQRFECGEQAKTIDETVRAAAN
;
A
#
# COMPACT_ATOMS: atom_id res chain seq x y z
N LYS A 1 25.02 -44.00 -12.09
CA LYS A 1 25.38 -42.69 -12.72
C LYS A 1 24.20 -42.01 -13.42
N ALA A 2 23.40 -42.70 -14.25
CA ALA A 2 22.22 -42.11 -14.91
C ALA A 2 21.10 -41.66 -13.94
N PHE A 3 20.80 -42.45 -12.90
CA PHE A 3 19.80 -42.12 -11.88
C PHE A 3 20.16 -40.82 -11.11
N TYR A 4 21.39 -40.74 -10.61
CA TYR A 4 21.92 -39.54 -9.92
C TYR A 4 21.97 -38.27 -10.81
N ALA A 5 22.15 -38.42 -12.12
CA ALA A 5 22.12 -37.30 -13.06
C ALA A 5 20.67 -36.83 -13.33
N SER A 6 19.73 -37.78 -13.42
CA SER A 6 18.29 -37.51 -13.53
C SER A 6 17.75 -36.75 -12.32
N GLU A 7 18.12 -37.15 -11.09
CA GLU A 7 17.71 -36.47 -9.85
C GLU A 7 18.20 -35.02 -9.78
N LYS A 8 19.47 -34.75 -10.13
CA LYS A 8 20.00 -33.38 -10.18
C LYS A 8 19.30 -32.53 -11.24
N SER A 9 18.95 -33.12 -12.39
CA SER A 9 18.23 -32.44 -13.47
C SER A 9 16.81 -32.08 -13.05
N SER A 10 16.04 -33.04 -12.52
CA SER A 10 14.66 -32.81 -12.06
C SER A 10 14.58 -31.78 -10.94
N LEU A 11 15.52 -31.81 -9.99
CA LEU A 11 15.56 -30.82 -8.92
C LEU A 11 15.84 -29.40 -9.42
N ALA A 12 16.76 -29.23 -10.36
CA ALA A 12 17.03 -27.93 -10.97
C ALA A 12 15.82 -27.41 -11.76
N ILE A 13 15.14 -28.29 -12.52
CA ILE A 13 13.93 -27.96 -13.28
C ILE A 13 12.81 -27.53 -12.34
N LEU A 14 12.51 -28.34 -11.31
CA LEU A 14 11.43 -28.05 -10.37
C LEU A 14 11.67 -26.73 -9.62
N ARG A 15 12.91 -26.50 -9.16
CA ARG A 15 13.27 -25.25 -8.49
C ARG A 15 13.18 -24.04 -9.43
N LYS A 16 13.68 -24.15 -10.66
CA LYS A 16 13.60 -23.05 -11.64
C LYS A 16 12.14 -22.72 -11.98
N LYS A 17 11.28 -23.74 -12.06
CA LYS A 17 9.86 -23.59 -12.39
C LYS A 17 9.05 -22.99 -11.23
N THR A 18 9.34 -23.39 -10.00
CA THR A 18 8.46 -23.11 -8.85
C THR A 18 9.01 -22.05 -7.89
N GLY A 19 10.32 -21.84 -7.85
CA GLY A 19 10.97 -20.89 -6.94
C GLY A 19 11.11 -21.35 -5.48
N TYR A 20 10.55 -22.51 -5.08
CA TYR A 20 10.67 -23.01 -3.72
C TYR A 20 12.13 -23.37 -3.35
N THR A 21 12.38 -23.46 -2.04
CA THR A 21 13.71 -23.79 -1.52
C THR A 21 14.18 -25.17 -2.00
N PHE A 22 15.50 -25.33 -2.10
CA PHE A 22 16.11 -26.59 -2.51
C PHE A 22 15.65 -27.78 -1.67
N ALA A 23 15.56 -27.61 -0.35
CA ALA A 23 15.12 -28.65 0.58
C ALA A 23 13.66 -29.08 0.30
N ASN A 24 12.77 -28.11 0.05
CA ASN A 24 11.37 -28.41 -0.26
C ASN A 24 11.22 -29.10 -1.61
N CYS A 25 11.89 -28.61 -2.65
CA CYS A 25 11.87 -29.26 -3.97
C CYS A 25 12.45 -30.69 -3.92
N LYS A 26 13.53 -30.89 -3.16
CA LYS A 26 14.13 -32.22 -2.98
C LYS A 26 13.17 -33.16 -2.26
N LYS A 27 12.57 -32.72 -1.16
CA LYS A 27 11.58 -33.50 -0.40
C LYS A 27 10.37 -33.86 -1.27
N ALA A 28 9.86 -32.92 -2.05
CA ALA A 28 8.72 -33.16 -2.95
C ALA A 28 9.05 -34.22 -4.01
N LEU A 29 10.25 -34.17 -4.60
CA LEU A 29 10.70 -35.17 -5.57
C LEU A 29 10.90 -36.55 -4.93
N GLU A 30 11.50 -36.61 -3.74
CA GLU A 30 11.71 -37.86 -2.99
C GLU A 30 10.37 -38.54 -2.65
N LEU A 31 9.35 -37.76 -2.25
CA LEU A 31 8.01 -38.29 -1.94
C LEU A 31 7.23 -38.79 -3.17
N HIS A 32 7.56 -38.29 -4.35
CA HIS A 32 6.85 -38.57 -5.59
C HIS A 32 7.71 -39.26 -6.65
N ASN A 33 8.75 -40.01 -6.22
CA ASN A 33 9.61 -40.80 -7.10
C ASN A 33 10.16 -40.02 -8.30
N ASN A 34 10.58 -38.77 -8.07
CA ASN A 34 11.06 -37.82 -9.08
C ASN A 34 10.04 -37.40 -10.15
N ASP A 35 8.73 -37.61 -9.94
CA ASP A 35 7.67 -37.04 -10.78
C ASP A 35 7.56 -35.53 -10.54
N LEU A 36 7.95 -34.75 -11.56
CA LEU A 36 7.92 -33.29 -11.53
C LEU A 36 6.52 -32.71 -11.32
N THR A 37 5.50 -33.31 -11.93
CA THR A 37 4.12 -32.79 -11.89
C THR A 37 3.51 -33.03 -10.52
N ALA A 38 3.67 -34.25 -9.99
CA ALA A 38 3.20 -34.60 -8.65
C ALA A 38 3.95 -33.79 -7.58
N ALA A 39 5.27 -33.63 -7.71
CA ALA A 39 6.08 -32.82 -6.80
C ALA A 39 5.68 -31.34 -6.82
N GLU A 40 5.42 -30.76 -8.00
CA GLU A 40 4.92 -29.38 -8.10
C GLU A 40 3.55 -29.21 -7.43
N LYS A 41 2.62 -30.15 -7.67
CA LYS A 41 1.30 -30.12 -7.04
C LYS A 41 1.44 -30.18 -5.51
N TRP A 42 2.25 -31.11 -5.01
CA TRP A 42 2.50 -31.24 -3.57
C TRP A 42 3.09 -29.95 -2.98
N LEU A 43 4.05 -29.32 -3.66
CA LEU A 43 4.62 -28.05 -3.20
C LEU A 43 3.57 -26.95 -3.09
N LYS A 44 2.66 -26.85 -4.06
CA LYS A 44 1.53 -25.89 -4.02
C LYS A 44 0.58 -26.19 -2.88
N ASP A 45 0.20 -27.46 -2.69
CA ASP A 45 -0.70 -27.89 -1.63
C ASP A 45 -0.09 -27.61 -0.23
N GLN A 46 1.24 -27.72 -0.09
CA GLN A 46 1.94 -27.44 1.17
C GLN A 46 2.30 -25.97 1.38
N ALA A 47 2.25 -25.13 0.34
CA ALA A 47 2.76 -23.77 0.38
C ALA A 47 2.11 -22.94 1.50
N GLN A 48 0.79 -23.08 1.67
CA GLN A 48 0.04 -22.35 2.69
C GLN A 48 0.50 -22.73 4.11
N ALA A 49 0.57 -24.03 4.41
CA ALA A 49 0.99 -24.52 5.71
C ALA A 49 2.45 -24.15 6.02
N MET A 50 3.34 -24.22 5.02
CA MET A 50 4.73 -23.79 5.14
C MET A 50 4.85 -22.28 5.38
N GLY A 51 4.03 -21.48 4.67
CA GLY A 51 3.93 -20.04 4.84
C GLY A 51 3.52 -19.65 6.26
N TRP A 52 2.44 -20.25 6.76
CA TRP A 52 1.98 -20.04 8.14
C TRP A 52 3.02 -20.45 9.18
N SER A 53 3.62 -21.63 9.02
CA SER A 53 4.70 -22.08 9.92
C SER A 53 5.89 -21.13 9.93
N LYS A 54 6.24 -20.55 8.76
CA LYS A 54 7.30 -19.57 8.65
C LYS A 54 6.90 -18.24 9.30
N ALA A 55 5.70 -17.75 9.04
CA ALA A 55 5.16 -16.52 9.63
C ALA A 55 5.20 -16.58 11.17
N THR A 56 4.70 -17.65 11.78
CA THR A 56 4.77 -17.83 13.25
C THR A 56 6.21 -17.86 13.78
N LYS A 57 7.15 -18.44 13.05
CA LYS A 57 8.57 -18.48 13.47
C LYS A 57 9.29 -17.13 13.35
N LEU A 58 8.82 -16.27 12.45
CA LEU A 58 9.41 -14.97 12.17
C LEU A 58 8.66 -13.82 12.86
N GLU A 59 7.50 -14.11 13.46
CA GLU A 59 6.70 -13.15 14.21
C GLU A 59 7.51 -12.47 15.32
N GLY A 60 7.21 -11.20 15.56
CA GLY A 60 7.92 -10.36 16.53
C GLY A 60 9.24 -9.77 16.04
N ARG A 61 9.76 -10.21 14.88
CA ARG A 61 10.89 -9.53 14.23
C ARG A 61 10.48 -8.16 13.71
N ASN A 62 11.38 -7.20 13.84
CA ASN A 62 11.12 -5.81 13.46
C ASN A 62 10.92 -5.67 11.95
N THR A 63 9.82 -5.04 11.53
CA THR A 63 9.44 -4.80 10.14
C THR A 63 9.30 -3.30 9.88
N THR A 64 10.43 -2.59 9.77
CA THR A 64 10.44 -1.12 9.53
C THR A 64 10.66 -0.74 8.08
N GLN A 65 10.96 -1.69 7.20
CA GLN A 65 11.06 -1.47 5.75
C GLN A 65 9.73 -1.85 5.09
N GLY A 66 9.57 -1.57 3.80
CA GLY A 66 8.35 -1.94 3.07
C GLY A 66 7.92 -0.92 2.04
N LEU A 67 6.64 -0.93 1.69
CA LEU A 67 6.06 -0.03 0.71
C LEU A 67 4.65 0.42 1.12
N ILE A 68 4.32 1.63 0.67
CA ILE A 68 2.96 2.13 0.58
C ILE A 68 2.40 1.80 -0.80
N GLY A 69 1.20 1.25 -0.85
CA GLY A 69 0.40 1.09 -2.07
C GLY A 69 -0.74 2.09 -2.10
N VAL A 70 -1.02 2.72 -3.24
CA VAL A 70 -2.11 3.68 -3.42
C VAL A 70 -2.87 3.33 -4.69
N LEU A 71 -4.18 3.11 -4.59
CA LEU A 71 -5.08 2.93 -5.72
C LEU A 71 -6.24 3.92 -5.60
N VAL A 72 -6.45 4.73 -6.62
CA VAL A 72 -7.60 5.63 -6.73
C VAL A 72 -8.27 5.38 -8.08
N LYS A 73 -9.55 5.03 -8.05
CA LYS A 73 -10.36 4.82 -9.26
C LYS A 73 -11.76 5.35 -9.02
N ASN A 74 -12.22 6.23 -9.92
CA ASN A 74 -13.49 6.94 -9.78
C ASN A 74 -13.54 7.68 -8.42
N ASN A 75 -14.54 7.38 -7.60
CA ASN A 75 -14.76 8.01 -6.30
C ASN A 75 -14.31 7.13 -5.13
N ILE A 76 -13.46 6.12 -5.39
CA ILE A 76 -12.95 5.20 -4.36
C ILE A 76 -11.43 5.25 -4.37
N GLY A 77 -10.85 5.32 -3.17
CA GLY A 77 -9.41 5.30 -2.96
C GLY A 77 -9.03 4.34 -1.85
N ALA A 78 -7.90 3.65 -1.98
CA ALA A 78 -7.30 2.85 -0.94
C ALA A 78 -5.81 3.11 -0.88
N MET A 79 -5.29 3.37 0.32
CA MET A 79 -3.86 3.46 0.59
C MET A 79 -3.49 2.49 1.71
N VAL A 80 -2.48 1.67 1.47
CA VAL A 80 -2.10 0.54 2.34
C VAL A 80 -0.62 0.63 2.67
N GLU A 81 -0.24 0.26 3.88
CA GLU A 81 1.15 0.07 4.28
C GLU A 81 1.41 -1.41 4.54
N VAL A 82 2.41 -1.95 3.82
CA VAL A 82 2.89 -3.31 4.03
C VAL A 82 4.37 -3.23 4.36
N ASN A 83 4.75 -3.75 5.53
CA ASN A 83 6.13 -3.75 5.98
C ASN A 83 6.82 -5.11 5.81
N CYS A 84 8.14 -5.09 5.77
CA CYS A 84 9.05 -6.23 5.79
C CYS A 84 10.31 -5.91 6.61
N GLU A 85 11.16 -6.91 6.84
CA GLU A 85 12.40 -6.73 7.61
C GLU A 85 13.42 -5.85 6.85
N THR A 86 13.63 -6.11 5.56
CA THR A 86 14.72 -5.49 4.78
C THR A 86 14.24 -4.72 3.53
N ASP A 87 15.04 -3.76 3.10
CA ASP A 87 14.81 -3.02 1.85
C ASP A 87 15.00 -3.91 0.60
N PHE A 88 15.80 -4.97 0.70
CA PHE A 88 15.92 -6.01 -0.32
C PHE A 88 14.58 -6.67 -0.63
N VAL A 89 13.81 -7.03 0.41
CA VAL A 89 12.46 -7.58 0.23
C VAL A 89 11.50 -6.51 -0.27
N ALA A 90 11.57 -5.27 0.21
CA ALA A 90 10.74 -4.18 -0.30
C ALA A 90 10.90 -3.96 -1.82
N ARG A 91 12.10 -4.23 -2.38
CA ARG A 91 12.37 -4.13 -3.82
C ARG A 91 12.00 -5.40 -4.60
N ASN A 92 11.67 -6.49 -3.93
CA ASN A 92 11.34 -7.77 -4.56
C ASN A 92 10.00 -7.69 -5.33
N VAL A 93 9.96 -8.28 -6.53
CA VAL A 93 8.77 -8.26 -7.40
C VAL A 93 7.56 -8.94 -6.75
N SER A 94 7.76 -10.06 -6.04
CA SER A 94 6.66 -10.76 -5.35
C SER A 94 6.10 -9.94 -4.19
N PHE A 95 6.95 -9.19 -3.49
CA PHE A 95 6.52 -8.28 -2.43
C PHE A 95 5.69 -7.12 -3.01
N ARG A 96 6.18 -6.45 -4.06
CA ARG A 96 5.45 -5.37 -4.76
C ARG A 96 4.07 -5.82 -5.24
N LYS A 97 4.00 -6.98 -5.89
CA LYS A 97 2.72 -7.59 -6.31
C LYS A 97 1.76 -7.85 -5.15
N PHE A 98 2.29 -8.23 -3.99
CA PHE A 98 1.47 -8.41 -2.80
C PHE A 98 0.93 -7.07 -2.26
N VAL A 99 1.73 -5.99 -2.30
CA VAL A 99 1.26 -4.64 -1.95
C VAL A 99 0.18 -4.14 -2.91
N GLU A 100 0.35 -4.36 -4.22
CA GLU A 100 -0.64 -4.05 -5.25
C GLU A 100 -1.94 -4.83 -5.01
N ALA A 101 -1.87 -6.14 -4.80
CA ALA A 101 -3.02 -6.98 -4.49
C ALA A 101 -3.73 -6.55 -3.19
N THR A 102 -2.97 -6.11 -2.18
CA THR A 102 -3.52 -5.57 -0.93
C THR A 102 -4.28 -4.27 -1.17
N SER A 103 -3.76 -3.40 -2.05
CA SER A 103 -4.40 -2.13 -2.43
C SER A 103 -5.72 -2.40 -3.16
N ILE A 104 -5.73 -3.35 -4.09
CA ILE A 104 -6.93 -3.79 -4.83
C ILE A 104 -7.96 -4.41 -3.88
N ALA A 105 -7.54 -5.28 -2.95
CA ALA A 105 -8.44 -5.88 -1.97
C ALA A 105 -9.12 -4.83 -1.08
N CYS A 106 -8.38 -3.82 -0.62
CA CYS A 106 -8.93 -2.71 0.17
C CYS A 106 -9.88 -1.84 -0.66
N PHE A 107 -9.55 -1.58 -1.93
CA PHE A 107 -10.44 -0.89 -2.86
C PHE A 107 -11.77 -1.65 -3.06
N ASN A 108 -11.70 -2.96 -3.31
CA ASN A 108 -12.87 -3.82 -3.49
C ASN A 108 -13.72 -3.89 -2.21
N TYR A 109 -13.08 -3.99 -1.05
CA TYR A 109 -13.74 -3.88 0.24
C TYR A 109 -14.54 -2.58 0.34
N MET A 110 -13.93 -1.44 0.02
CA MET A 110 -14.59 -0.13 0.08
C MET A 110 -15.70 0.03 -0.97
N ASN A 111 -15.59 -0.64 -2.11
CA ASN A 111 -16.62 -0.62 -3.13
C ASN A 111 -17.96 -1.18 -2.61
N ASN A 112 -17.90 -2.21 -1.75
CA ASN A 112 -19.07 -2.84 -1.11
C ASN A 112 -19.63 -2.06 0.09
N VAL A 113 -18.91 -1.03 0.57
CA VAL A 113 -19.40 -0.17 1.65
C VAL A 113 -20.39 0.84 1.10
N GLU A 114 -21.57 0.94 1.71
CA GLU A 114 -22.54 2.00 1.37
C GLU A 114 -21.96 3.38 1.66
N ASN A 115 -22.11 4.30 0.71
CA ASN A 115 -21.70 5.67 0.92
C ASN A 115 -22.78 6.41 1.72
N LYS A 116 -22.48 6.78 2.97
CA LYS A 116 -23.46 7.41 3.88
C LYS A 116 -23.48 8.93 3.77
N ASN A 117 -22.37 9.54 3.33
CA ASN A 117 -22.14 10.99 3.31
C ASN A 117 -21.45 11.42 1.99
N TYR A 118 -21.09 12.70 1.85
CA TYR A 118 -20.26 13.19 0.73
C TYR A 118 -18.84 12.57 0.72
N LEU A 119 -18.35 12.15 1.89
CA LEU A 119 -17.08 11.45 2.06
C LEU A 119 -17.24 10.40 3.18
N THR A 120 -16.86 9.16 2.89
CA THR A 120 -16.73 8.07 3.85
C THR A 120 -15.27 7.65 3.91
N LYS A 121 -14.66 7.68 5.10
CA LYS A 121 -13.27 7.30 5.37
C LYS A 121 -13.23 6.16 6.38
N ILE A 122 -12.51 5.08 6.07
CA ILE A 122 -12.35 3.91 6.94
C ILE A 122 -10.86 3.61 7.12
N ALA A 123 -10.40 3.64 8.37
CA ALA A 123 -9.09 3.13 8.75
C ALA A 123 -9.21 1.64 9.11
N LEU A 124 -8.28 0.83 8.60
CA LEU A 124 -8.19 -0.60 8.89
C LEU A 124 -6.84 -0.89 9.52
N GLU A 125 -6.85 -1.46 10.71
CA GLU A 125 -5.64 -1.94 11.39
C GLU A 125 -5.25 -3.34 10.91
N SER A 126 -4.07 -3.80 11.33
CA SER A 126 -3.50 -5.10 10.92
C SER A 126 -4.49 -6.26 11.01
N GLU A 127 -5.23 -6.38 12.12
CA GLU A 127 -6.14 -7.50 12.34
C GLU A 127 -7.34 -7.43 11.39
N ASN A 128 -7.96 -6.27 11.19
CA ASN A 128 -9.06 -6.14 10.24
C ASN A 128 -8.60 -6.33 8.79
N LEU A 129 -7.41 -5.83 8.45
CA LEU A 129 -6.81 -6.02 7.13
C LEU A 129 -6.61 -7.50 6.81
N LYS A 130 -6.05 -8.27 7.75
CA LYS A 130 -5.80 -9.70 7.56
C LYS A 130 -7.08 -10.48 7.24
N GLN A 131 -8.26 -10.00 7.64
CA GLN A 131 -9.54 -10.70 7.42
C GLN A 131 -10.19 -10.40 6.06
N ILE A 132 -9.70 -9.41 5.29
CA ILE A 132 -10.28 -9.11 3.97
C ILE A 132 -10.08 -10.34 3.06
N GLN A 133 -11.17 -10.82 2.48
CA GLN A 133 -11.17 -11.91 1.52
C GLN A 133 -10.92 -11.41 0.10
N LEU A 134 -10.13 -12.17 -0.66
CA LEU A 134 -9.89 -11.98 -2.08
C LEU A 134 -10.77 -12.93 -2.90
N ASP A 135 -10.82 -12.72 -4.22
CA ASP A 135 -11.63 -13.51 -5.15
C ASP A 135 -11.28 -15.00 -5.18
N ASP A 136 -10.09 -15.37 -4.70
CA ASP A 136 -9.66 -16.77 -4.56
C ASP A 136 -10.17 -17.45 -3.27
N GLY A 137 -11.01 -16.74 -2.49
CA GLY A 137 -11.61 -17.21 -1.24
C GLY A 137 -10.66 -17.21 -0.05
N LYS A 138 -9.41 -16.77 -0.22
CA LYS A 138 -8.43 -16.65 0.87
C LYS A 138 -8.40 -15.25 1.44
N THR A 139 -7.93 -15.15 2.67
CA THR A 139 -7.78 -13.86 3.34
C THR A 139 -6.45 -13.18 2.99
N LEU A 140 -6.35 -11.86 3.16
CA LEU A 140 -5.07 -11.16 3.07
C LEU A 140 -4.04 -11.73 4.07
N GLY A 141 -4.47 -12.24 5.22
CA GLY A 141 -3.61 -12.96 6.15
C GLY A 141 -3.00 -14.23 5.56
N ASP A 142 -3.79 -15.01 4.81
CA ASP A 142 -3.30 -16.20 4.10
C ASP A 142 -2.28 -15.84 3.01
N HIS A 143 -2.56 -14.78 2.24
CA HIS A 143 -1.65 -14.28 1.21
C HIS A 143 -0.36 -13.70 1.82
N LEU A 144 -0.45 -13.01 2.97
CA LEU A 144 0.71 -12.56 3.73
C LEU A 144 1.60 -13.75 4.14
N ALA A 145 1.00 -14.82 4.68
CA ALA A 145 1.73 -16.03 5.07
C ALA A 145 2.43 -16.70 3.87
N LEU A 146 1.77 -16.76 2.71
CA LEU A 146 2.39 -17.25 1.47
C LEU A 146 3.56 -16.37 1.01
N MET A 147 3.40 -15.05 1.10
CA MET A 147 4.43 -14.09 0.75
C MET A 147 5.66 -14.26 1.66
N ILE A 148 5.46 -14.33 2.98
CA ILE A 148 6.51 -14.63 3.97
C ILE A 148 7.21 -15.96 3.67
N GLY A 149 6.45 -17.01 3.33
CA GLY A 149 7.01 -18.30 2.94
C GLY A 149 7.89 -18.22 1.68
N THR A 150 7.56 -17.31 0.77
CA THR A 150 8.26 -17.11 -0.51
C THR A 150 9.53 -16.27 -0.33
N VAL A 151 9.45 -15.15 0.38
CA VAL A 151 10.58 -14.23 0.56
C VAL A 151 11.50 -14.65 1.70
N GLY A 152 10.98 -15.37 2.68
CA GLY A 152 11.74 -15.93 3.81
C GLY A 152 12.02 -14.97 4.96
N GLU A 153 11.45 -13.76 4.93
CA GLU A 153 11.53 -12.71 5.95
C GLU A 153 10.14 -12.41 6.53
N ASN A 154 10.12 -11.87 7.75
CA ASN A 154 8.90 -11.37 8.37
C ASN A 154 8.32 -10.21 7.56
N ALA A 155 6.99 -10.12 7.59
CA ALA A 155 6.25 -9.04 6.98
C ALA A 155 4.94 -8.81 7.72
N SER A 156 4.39 -7.62 7.56
CA SER A 156 3.16 -7.23 8.24
C SER A 156 2.29 -6.36 7.35
N LEU A 157 1.00 -6.69 7.30
CA LEU A 157 -0.05 -5.75 6.89
C LEU A 157 -0.21 -4.74 8.02
N LYS A 158 0.30 -3.52 7.86
CA LYS A 158 0.42 -2.56 8.97
C LYS A 158 -0.90 -1.84 9.21
N ARG A 159 -1.41 -1.17 8.18
CA ARG A 159 -2.63 -0.37 8.21
C ARG A 159 -3.07 -0.02 6.79
N ALA A 160 -4.32 0.39 6.67
CA ALA A 160 -4.86 0.99 5.47
C ALA A 160 -5.82 2.13 5.80
N ILE A 161 -5.98 3.03 4.84
CA ILE A 161 -7.03 4.03 4.82
C ILE A 161 -7.80 3.89 3.50
N CYS A 162 -9.11 3.84 3.58
CA CYS A 162 -10.01 3.70 2.44
C CYS A 162 -10.97 4.89 2.39
N TYR A 163 -11.22 5.40 1.19
CA TYR A 163 -12.10 6.51 0.91
C TYR A 163 -13.19 6.08 -0.09
N LYS A 164 -14.40 6.58 0.13
CA LYS A 164 -15.48 6.59 -0.86
C LYS A 164 -16.16 7.94 -0.83
N THR A 165 -16.31 8.57 -1.99
CA THR A 165 -16.80 9.94 -2.09
C THR A 165 -18.01 10.06 -3.03
N SER A 166 -18.73 11.17 -2.93
CA SER A 166 -19.70 11.57 -3.95
C SER A 166 -19.02 12.11 -5.20
N ASP A 167 -19.77 12.32 -6.28
CA ASP A 167 -19.23 12.83 -7.55
C ASP A 167 -18.65 14.26 -7.46
N GLU A 168 -19.07 15.02 -6.45
CA GLU A 168 -18.58 16.38 -6.15
C GLU A 168 -17.16 16.41 -5.60
N ILE A 169 -16.69 15.28 -5.06
CA ILE A 169 -15.38 15.18 -4.43
C ILE A 169 -14.50 14.25 -5.26
N LYS A 170 -13.37 14.77 -5.74
CA LYS A 170 -12.37 14.04 -6.51
C LYS A 170 -11.23 13.57 -5.62
N LEU A 171 -10.92 12.29 -5.68
CA LEU A 171 -9.76 11.71 -5.01
C LEU A 171 -8.54 11.77 -5.94
N THR A 172 -7.38 12.11 -5.40
CA THR A 172 -6.10 12.03 -6.10
C THR A 172 -5.09 11.31 -5.24
N GLY A 173 -4.44 10.30 -5.82
CA GLY A 173 -3.38 9.52 -5.17
C GLY A 173 -2.00 9.88 -5.71
N TYR A 174 -1.00 9.86 -4.84
CA TYR A 174 0.41 10.02 -5.22
C TYR A 174 1.28 9.08 -4.38
N THR A 175 2.39 8.62 -4.95
CA THR A 175 3.44 7.90 -4.20
C THR A 175 4.80 8.48 -4.52
N HIS A 176 5.70 8.42 -3.55
CA HIS A 176 7.09 8.81 -3.72
C HIS A 176 8.05 7.69 -3.26
N PRO A 177 9.10 7.34 -4.02
CA PRO A 177 9.38 7.80 -5.38
C PRO A 177 8.25 7.48 -6.35
N ALA A 178 8.03 8.35 -7.33
CA ALA A 178 7.07 8.08 -8.39
C ALA A 178 7.54 6.89 -9.25
N PRO A 179 6.62 6.12 -9.85
CA PRO A 179 7.00 5.06 -10.78
C PRO A 179 7.84 5.59 -11.94
N THR A 180 8.82 4.82 -12.40
CA THR A 180 9.66 5.17 -13.56
C THR A 180 8.98 4.89 -14.90
N ILE A 181 7.81 4.24 -14.87
CA ILE A 181 7.00 3.87 -16.03
C ILE A 181 5.61 4.44 -15.77
N ASP A 182 4.95 4.94 -16.81
CA ASP A 182 3.55 5.36 -16.72
C ASP A 182 2.69 4.16 -16.31
N VAL A 183 2.18 4.22 -15.09
CA VAL A 183 1.23 3.24 -14.54
C VAL A 183 -0.17 3.68 -14.98
N PRO A 184 -1.00 2.80 -15.55
CA PRO A 184 -2.39 3.11 -15.86
C PRO A 184 -3.12 3.66 -14.65
N ASN A 185 -4.05 4.60 -14.87
CA ASN A 185 -4.78 5.27 -13.79
C ASN A 185 -5.60 4.31 -12.89
N ASP A 186 -5.81 3.05 -13.31
CA ASP A 186 -6.54 2.04 -12.55
C ASP A 186 -5.67 0.92 -11.96
N GLU A 187 -4.35 1.09 -11.98
CA GLU A 187 -3.41 0.21 -11.30
C GLU A 187 -2.83 0.86 -10.04
N PRO A 188 -2.50 0.07 -8.99
CA PRO A 188 -1.90 0.62 -7.79
C PRO A 188 -0.51 1.22 -8.02
N LEU A 189 -0.28 2.41 -7.50
CA LEU A 189 1.04 3.01 -7.38
C LEU A 189 1.74 2.47 -6.12
N THR A 190 3.07 2.33 -6.16
CA THR A 190 3.85 1.90 -4.97
C THR A 190 5.06 2.79 -4.72
N GLY A 191 5.31 3.13 -3.45
CA GLY A 191 6.42 3.99 -3.05
C GLY A 191 6.79 3.85 -1.57
N LYS A 192 7.78 4.60 -1.11
CA LYS A 192 8.12 4.72 0.32
C LYS A 192 7.12 5.63 1.06
N TYR A 193 6.61 6.64 0.37
CA TYR A 193 5.58 7.55 0.85
C TYR A 193 4.35 7.44 -0.04
N GLY A 194 3.18 7.69 0.54
CA GLY A 194 1.92 7.79 -0.20
C GLY A 194 1.02 8.88 0.34
N GLY A 195 0.20 9.44 -0.54
CA GLY A 195 -0.82 10.42 -0.21
C GLY A 195 -2.12 10.12 -0.95
N ILE A 196 -3.25 10.29 -0.28
CA ILE A 196 -4.58 10.41 -0.88
C ILE A 196 -5.17 11.74 -0.43
N VAL A 197 -5.67 12.54 -1.38
CA VAL A 197 -6.28 13.83 -1.11
C VAL A 197 -7.67 13.88 -1.74
N ALA A 198 -8.65 14.31 -0.97
CA ALA A 198 -10.01 14.58 -1.41
C ALA A 198 -10.17 16.07 -1.70
N PHE A 199 -10.48 16.40 -2.96
CA PHE A 199 -10.68 17.76 -3.42
C PHE A 199 -12.13 18.02 -3.75
N LYS A 200 -12.60 19.23 -3.45
CA LYS A 200 -13.79 19.79 -4.09
C LYS A 200 -13.35 20.73 -5.19
N SER A 201 -13.87 20.51 -6.40
CA SER A 201 -13.54 21.31 -7.58
C SER A 201 -14.75 21.46 -8.51
N ASN A 202 -14.86 22.62 -9.15
CA ASN A 202 -15.88 22.90 -10.16
C ASN A 202 -15.31 22.87 -11.59
N THR A 203 -14.01 22.59 -11.76
CA THR A 203 -13.27 22.65 -13.03
C THR A 203 -12.30 21.48 -13.15
N ASP A 204 -11.87 21.15 -14.38
CA ASP A 204 -10.79 20.16 -14.55
C ASP A 204 -9.46 20.77 -14.10
N THR A 205 -8.94 20.24 -13.00
CA THR A 205 -7.75 20.74 -12.28
C THR A 205 -6.82 19.59 -11.90
N SER A 206 -6.94 18.46 -12.61
CA SER A 206 -6.24 17.21 -12.31
C SER A 206 -4.72 17.37 -12.13
N GLU A 207 -4.07 18.19 -12.95
CA GLU A 207 -2.64 18.47 -12.82
C GLU A 207 -2.27 19.26 -11.56
N VAL A 208 -3.10 20.22 -11.15
CA VAL A 208 -2.90 20.98 -9.90
C VAL A 208 -3.14 20.07 -8.69
N GLN A 209 -4.19 19.24 -8.74
CA GLN A 209 -4.50 18.25 -7.68
C GLN A 209 -3.33 17.28 -7.44
N LYS A 210 -2.72 16.76 -8.51
CA LYS A 210 -1.52 15.91 -8.42
C LYS A 210 -0.36 16.64 -7.74
N LYS A 211 -0.11 17.89 -8.12
CA LYS A 211 0.98 18.70 -7.54
C LYS A 211 0.73 19.05 -6.06
N ILE A 212 -0.50 19.32 -5.67
CA ILE A 212 -0.87 19.49 -4.25
C ILE A 212 -0.71 18.17 -3.47
N CYS A 213 -1.09 17.04 -4.07
CA CYS A 213 -0.86 15.73 -3.44
C CYS A 213 0.64 15.44 -3.26
N GLN A 214 1.46 15.77 -4.26
CA GLN A 214 2.93 15.71 -4.16
C GLN A 214 3.45 16.64 -3.06
N HIS A 215 2.94 17.88 -2.98
CA HIS A 215 3.28 18.82 -1.92
C HIS A 215 3.00 18.24 -0.54
N ILE A 216 1.79 17.71 -0.29
CA ILE A 216 1.43 17.09 0.99
C ILE A 216 2.38 15.94 1.34
N VAL A 217 2.73 15.09 0.36
CA VAL A 217 3.69 14.00 0.57
C VAL A 217 5.08 14.53 0.94
N GLY A 218 5.53 15.63 0.34
CA GLY A 218 6.84 16.24 0.59
C GLY A 218 6.93 17.06 1.88
N MET A 219 5.93 17.90 2.14
CA MET A 219 5.93 18.91 3.21
C MET A 219 5.28 18.45 4.52
N ASN A 220 4.62 17.28 4.51
CA ASN A 220 4.06 16.64 5.70
C ASN A 220 3.25 17.59 6.62
N PRO A 221 2.27 18.34 6.09
CA PRO A 221 1.37 19.15 6.92
C PRO A 221 0.62 18.26 7.93
N ILE A 222 0.24 18.85 9.06
CA ILE A 222 -0.51 18.15 10.13
C ILE A 222 -2.01 18.47 10.10
N LYS A 223 -2.40 19.57 9.45
CA LYS A 223 -3.79 20.00 9.27
C LYS A 223 -3.97 20.75 7.94
N ILE A 224 -5.21 20.88 7.47
CA ILE A 224 -5.53 21.70 6.29
C ILE A 224 -5.37 23.17 6.66
N GLY A 225 -6.13 23.60 7.68
CA GLY A 225 -6.14 24.97 8.19
C GLY A 225 -7.42 25.73 7.90
N ASP A 226 -7.70 26.75 8.69
CA ASP A 226 -8.81 27.67 8.57
C ASP A 226 -8.33 29.10 8.84
N LYS A 227 -8.45 29.99 7.84
CA LYS A 227 -8.02 31.40 7.96
C LYS A 227 -8.72 32.18 9.07
N ALA A 228 -9.89 31.73 9.52
CA ALA A 228 -10.59 32.38 10.62
C ALA A 228 -10.03 32.01 12.00
N ASN A 229 -9.37 30.86 12.12
CA ASN A 229 -9.01 30.25 13.41
C ASN A 229 -7.51 29.95 13.54
N ASP A 230 -6.76 29.94 12.45
CA ASP A 230 -5.35 29.62 12.41
C ASP A 230 -4.53 30.81 11.93
N GLU A 231 -3.33 30.99 12.50
CA GLU A 231 -2.34 31.97 12.08
C GLU A 231 -1.11 31.25 11.53
N PRO A 232 -0.39 31.86 10.56
CA PRO A 232 0.84 31.28 10.04
C PRO A 232 1.94 31.29 11.10
N GLU A 233 2.81 30.29 11.06
CA GLU A 233 3.99 30.27 11.93
C GLU A 233 4.94 31.44 11.63
N PRO A 234 5.58 32.04 12.64
CA PRO A 234 6.53 33.14 12.42
C PRO A 234 7.72 32.74 11.53
N ASN A 235 8.14 31.49 11.63
CA ASN A 235 9.16 30.90 10.78
C ASN A 235 8.51 29.96 9.77
N LYS A 236 8.72 30.24 8.50
CA LYS A 236 8.12 29.47 7.40
C LYS A 236 8.57 28.02 7.35
N ASP A 237 9.79 27.73 7.80
CA ASP A 237 10.33 26.37 7.85
C ASP A 237 9.63 25.50 8.91
N ASP A 238 8.98 26.13 9.89
CA ASP A 238 8.24 25.46 10.96
C ASP A 238 6.74 25.30 10.63
N GLU A 239 6.30 25.76 9.46
CA GLU A 239 4.89 25.78 9.09
C GLU A 239 4.32 24.37 8.87
N THR A 240 3.27 24.03 9.63
CA THR A 240 2.63 22.71 9.62
C THR A 240 1.18 22.73 9.11
N CYS A 241 0.63 23.93 8.92
CA CYS A 241 -0.70 24.18 8.40
C CYS A 241 -0.65 24.27 6.87
N LEU A 242 -1.28 23.33 6.17
CA LEU A 242 -1.18 23.20 4.71
C LEU A 242 -1.43 24.52 3.98
N ILE A 243 -2.49 25.26 4.33
CA ILE A 243 -2.86 26.51 3.64
C ILE A 243 -1.79 27.61 3.74
N TYR A 244 -0.90 27.55 4.72
CA TYR A 244 0.15 28.53 4.95
C TYR A 244 1.54 28.09 4.45
N GLN A 245 1.70 26.82 4.09
CA GLN A 245 2.96 26.30 3.56
C GLN A 245 3.33 26.97 2.23
N GLU A 246 4.61 27.31 2.07
CA GLU A 246 5.17 27.74 0.78
C GLU A 246 5.05 26.61 -0.23
N TYR A 247 4.48 26.89 -1.39
CA TYR A 247 4.22 25.88 -2.39
C TYR A 247 5.53 25.39 -3.02
N VAL A 248 5.86 24.11 -2.81
CA VAL A 248 7.10 23.45 -3.29
C VAL A 248 7.48 23.75 -4.74
N LEU A 249 6.52 23.95 -5.66
CA LEU A 249 6.82 24.22 -7.07
C LEU A 249 6.97 25.71 -7.39
N ASP A 250 6.49 26.59 -6.51
CA ASP A 250 6.60 28.05 -6.60
C ASP A 250 6.52 28.67 -5.20
N PRO A 251 7.68 28.87 -4.52
CA PRO A 251 7.72 29.37 -3.13
C PRO A 251 7.20 30.80 -2.95
N ASP A 252 6.98 31.55 -4.04
CA ASP A 252 6.37 32.88 -3.98
C ASP A 252 4.86 32.80 -3.65
N LEU A 253 4.25 31.61 -3.79
CA LEU A 253 2.85 31.33 -3.49
C LEU A 253 2.71 30.43 -2.27
N THR A 254 1.65 30.65 -1.49
CA THR A 254 1.20 29.66 -0.50
C THR A 254 0.33 28.59 -1.19
N VAL A 255 0.16 27.43 -0.56
CA VAL A 255 -0.80 26.42 -1.05
C VAL A 255 -2.21 27.00 -1.17
N GLU A 256 -2.64 27.85 -0.24
CA GLU A 256 -3.93 28.52 -0.31
C GLU A 256 -4.09 29.37 -1.57
N ASP A 257 -3.05 30.12 -1.95
CA ASP A 257 -3.09 30.97 -3.15
C ASP A 257 -3.30 30.10 -4.39
N VAL A 258 -2.56 28.99 -4.50
CA VAL A 258 -2.71 28.01 -5.58
C VAL A 258 -4.11 27.39 -5.58
N LEU A 259 -4.67 27.04 -4.41
CA LEU A 259 -6.02 26.49 -4.31
C LEU A 259 -7.07 27.51 -4.78
N LYS A 260 -6.97 28.77 -4.35
CA LYS A 260 -7.90 29.85 -4.72
C LYS A 260 -7.85 30.19 -6.20
N GLU A 261 -6.66 30.36 -6.76
CA GLU A 261 -6.47 30.67 -8.18
C GLU A 261 -7.11 29.60 -9.10
N ASN A 262 -7.16 28.35 -8.62
CA ASN A 262 -7.70 27.21 -9.36
C ASN A 262 -9.13 26.83 -8.96
N ASN A 263 -9.80 27.58 -8.08
CA ASN A 263 -11.13 27.26 -7.54
C ASN A 263 -11.19 25.85 -6.92
N LEU A 264 -10.16 25.50 -6.15
CA LEU A 264 -10.01 24.22 -5.45
C LEU A 264 -10.14 24.41 -3.95
N SER A 265 -10.58 23.34 -3.27
CA SER A 265 -10.41 23.20 -1.84
C SER A 265 -10.05 21.76 -1.50
N VAL A 266 -9.18 21.60 -0.52
CA VAL A 266 -8.87 20.30 0.09
C VAL A 266 -9.92 20.04 1.16
N VAL A 267 -10.60 18.89 1.08
CA VAL A 267 -11.64 18.48 2.03
C VAL A 267 -11.06 17.57 3.11
N ASP A 268 -10.23 16.61 2.71
CA ASP A 268 -9.51 15.72 3.62
C ASP A 268 -8.24 15.22 2.91
N TYR A 269 -7.25 14.80 3.68
CA TYR A 269 -6.12 14.05 3.15
C TYR A 269 -5.62 13.01 4.14
N GLN A 270 -4.90 12.02 3.61
CA GLN A 270 -4.06 11.15 4.39
C GLN A 270 -2.70 11.02 3.72
N ARG A 271 -1.64 11.11 4.53
CA ARG A 271 -0.27 10.81 4.16
C ARG A 271 0.21 9.62 4.99
N PHE A 272 0.94 8.70 4.38
CA PHE A 272 1.73 7.67 5.06
C PHE A 272 3.20 7.76 4.65
N GLU A 273 4.08 7.61 5.63
CA GLU A 273 5.48 7.20 5.43
C GLU A 273 5.65 5.75 5.89
N CYS A 274 6.24 4.92 5.02
CA CYS A 274 6.54 3.53 5.36
C CYS A 274 7.50 3.45 6.57
N GLY A 275 7.09 2.71 7.59
CA GLY A 275 7.85 2.52 8.82
C GLY A 275 7.65 3.61 9.87
N GLU A 276 6.79 4.61 9.61
CA GLU A 276 6.43 5.59 10.64
C GLU A 276 5.65 4.94 11.78
N GLN A 277 5.75 5.50 12.98
CA GLN A 277 4.92 5.05 14.09
C GLN A 277 3.47 5.42 13.80
N ALA A 278 2.58 4.43 13.84
CA ALA A 278 1.17 4.66 13.58
C ALA A 278 0.61 5.61 14.66
N LYS A 279 0.09 6.76 14.21
CA LYS A 279 -0.77 7.63 15.03
C LYS A 279 -2.04 6.86 15.41
N THR A 280 -2.54 7.06 16.63
CA THR A 280 -3.77 6.40 17.11
C THR A 280 -4.98 6.76 16.22
N ILE A 281 -5.95 5.83 16.07
CA ILE A 281 -7.15 6.01 15.23
C ILE A 281 -7.85 7.36 15.47
N ASP A 282 -7.93 7.81 16.73
CA ASP A 282 -8.58 9.07 17.11
C ASP A 282 -7.96 10.32 16.44
N GLU A 283 -6.68 10.29 16.11
CA GLU A 283 -6.00 11.38 15.40
C GLU A 283 -6.27 11.34 13.88
N THR A 284 -6.65 10.18 13.35
CA THR A 284 -6.87 9.96 11.91
C THR A 284 -8.33 10.23 11.49
N VAL A 285 -9.28 10.02 12.41
CA VAL A 285 -10.73 10.15 12.18
C VAL A 285 -11.25 11.57 12.47
N ARG A 286 -10.66 12.31 13.42
CA ARG A 286 -11.10 13.67 13.78
C ARG A 286 -11.03 14.68 12.64
N ALA A 287 -10.19 14.47 11.62
CA ALA A 287 -10.10 15.35 10.46
C ALA A 287 -11.31 15.26 9.51
N ALA A 288 -12.11 14.19 9.58
CA ALA A 288 -13.19 13.92 8.61
C ALA A 288 -14.59 14.34 9.07
N ALA A 289 -14.73 14.95 10.26
CA ALA A 289 -16.04 15.19 10.90
C ALA A 289 -16.42 16.67 11.08
N ASN A 290 -15.69 17.62 10.47
CA ASN A 290 -16.07 19.03 10.44
C ASN A 290 -16.32 19.51 9.02
#